data_AF-A0AAD8H917-F1
#
_entry.id   AF-A0AAD8H917-F1
#
_cell.length_a   1.000
_cell.length_b   1.000
_cell.length_c   1.000
_cell.angle_alpha   90.00
_cell.angle_beta   90.00
_cell.angle_gamma   90.00
#
_symmetry.space_group_name_H-M   'P 1'
#
loop_
_entity.id
_entity.type
_entity.pdbx_description
1 polymer ?
#
loop_
_entity_poly.entity_id
_entity_poly.type
_entity_poly.pdbx_seq_one_letter_code
_entity_poly.pdbx_strand_id
1 'polypeptide(L)'
;MGQLKDRVEAANELASLARDNNRNMKIIVQEGGVAPLLKLLKDGASAEAQMAAATALYNLGTDQEKVKSIASEVSALSIVVKAIGESPMRVQIVLVNLVARMAELDEGVREDLGRENVTRPLVTLLGMDIVVEETKTPSGKPTSIHSLVQINKEVSKKNFHSTSSLSLYSDGSSRGGRKEREAESPDMKHRLKISCAGALVKLSKGSLFNSRKITETKALVCLAKLIEKEHGELQLNCLMTVMELAAVAELYPDLRQVAFKPNSPAARVILDQLLRVINEENSPQLLIPTIKSIGSLARTFPAKETRILGPLVTQLGHKSADVATEAAIALGKFVALENFNCVEHSKAIIEANGVPRLMNLLKSNDRPRKHEFILLCCLAIHVGNSPALEQARALSVIEGAARSMLAHHPELRELCAKAVDQLTLYQAGAHTHHKHSYVP
;
A
#
# COMPACT_ATOMS: atom_id res chain seq x y z
N MET A 1 -6.72 -29.76 32.98
CA MET A 1 -7.35 -28.48 32.58
C MET A 1 -8.77 -28.48 33.10
N GLY A 2 -9.23 -27.36 33.68
CA GLY A 2 -10.59 -27.21 34.20
C GLY A 2 -11.67 -27.34 33.12
N GLN A 3 -12.95 -27.25 33.51
CA GLN A 3 -14.05 -27.33 32.54
C GLN A 3 -13.93 -26.18 31.53
N LEU A 4 -14.56 -26.33 30.35
CA LEU A 4 -14.47 -25.28 29.31
C LEU A 4 -14.96 -23.92 29.85
N LYS A 5 -16.03 -23.92 30.63
CA LYS A 5 -16.58 -22.73 31.27
C LYS A 5 -15.54 -22.02 32.15
N ASP A 6 -14.91 -22.76 33.07
CA ASP A 6 -13.88 -22.22 33.96
C ASP A 6 -12.68 -21.63 33.18
N ARG A 7 -12.30 -22.28 32.07
CA ARG A 7 -11.22 -21.78 31.19
C ARG A 7 -11.59 -20.48 30.50
N VAL A 8 -12.84 -20.35 30.05
CA VAL A 8 -13.36 -19.12 29.42
C VAL A 8 -13.41 -17.99 30.45
N GLU A 9 -13.95 -18.26 31.64
CA GLU A 9 -14.00 -17.28 32.74
C GLU A 9 -12.59 -16.81 33.14
N ALA A 10 -11.66 -17.75 33.35
CA ALA A 10 -10.27 -17.41 33.65
C ALA A 10 -9.61 -16.55 32.56
N ALA A 11 -9.84 -16.85 31.28
CA ALA A 11 -9.30 -16.05 30.18
C ALA A 11 -9.90 -14.63 30.13
N ASN A 12 -11.19 -14.47 30.44
CA ASN A 12 -11.82 -13.15 30.55
C ASN A 12 -11.26 -12.31 31.71
N GLU A 13 -11.04 -12.94 32.87
CA GLU A 13 -10.43 -12.26 34.02
C GLU A 13 -8.99 -11.83 33.70
N LEU A 14 -8.20 -12.70 33.07
CA LEU A 14 -6.86 -12.34 32.58
C LEU A 14 -6.90 -11.19 31.57
N ALA A 15 -7.89 -11.18 30.67
CA ALA A 15 -8.07 -10.08 29.73
C ALA A 15 -8.38 -8.75 30.42
N SER A 16 -9.22 -8.76 31.48
CA SER A 16 -9.53 -7.57 32.27
C SER A 16 -8.30 -7.09 33.03
N LEU A 17 -7.63 -7.99 33.75
CA LEU A 17 -6.42 -7.67 34.52
C LEU A 17 -5.31 -7.09 33.64
N ALA A 18 -5.12 -7.65 32.43
CA ALA A 18 -4.14 -7.15 31.47
C ALA A 18 -4.47 -5.74 30.96
N ARG A 19 -5.77 -5.43 30.78
CA ARG A 19 -6.23 -4.11 30.34
C ARG A 19 -5.99 -3.02 31.38
N ASP A 20 -6.08 -3.37 32.67
CA ASP A 20 -6.08 -2.39 33.75
C ASP A 20 -4.70 -1.76 34.03
N ASN A 21 -3.62 -2.57 34.04
CA ASN A 21 -2.28 -2.04 34.29
C ASN A 21 -1.15 -2.95 33.77
N ASN A 22 -0.05 -2.31 33.39
CA ASN A 22 1.22 -2.91 32.97
C ASN A 22 1.82 -3.92 33.97
N ARG A 23 1.64 -3.68 35.28
CA ARG A 23 2.12 -4.62 36.31
C ARG A 23 1.42 -5.99 36.19
N ASN A 24 0.12 -6.00 35.97
CA ASN A 24 -0.65 -7.23 35.81
C ASN A 24 -0.22 -7.98 34.56
N MET A 25 -0.05 -7.28 33.43
CA MET A 25 0.46 -7.89 32.20
C MET A 25 1.79 -8.62 32.43
N LYS A 26 2.73 -7.98 33.15
CA LYS A 26 4.03 -8.57 33.46
C LYS A 26 3.89 -9.84 34.29
N ILE A 27 3.04 -9.82 35.33
CA ILE A 27 2.79 -11.00 36.18
C ILE A 27 2.17 -12.13 35.35
N ILE A 28 1.17 -11.84 34.52
CA ILE A 28 0.51 -12.85 33.67
C ILE A 28 1.53 -13.55 32.76
N VAL A 29 2.45 -12.79 32.14
CA VAL A 29 3.50 -13.36 31.29
C VAL A 29 4.51 -14.18 32.11
N GLN A 30 4.96 -13.66 33.27
CA GLN A 30 5.94 -14.33 34.12
C GLN A 30 5.43 -15.66 34.70
N GLU A 31 4.14 -15.73 35.01
CA GLU A 31 3.47 -16.95 35.49
C GLU A 31 3.08 -17.92 34.34
N GLY A 32 3.55 -17.67 33.11
CA GLY A 32 3.32 -18.56 31.96
C GLY A 32 1.89 -18.53 31.42
N GLY A 33 1.16 -17.43 31.62
CA GLY A 33 -0.24 -17.29 31.22
C GLY A 33 -0.49 -17.30 29.72
N VAL A 34 0.54 -17.08 28.88
CA VAL A 34 0.39 -17.02 27.42
C VAL A 34 0.10 -18.40 26.82
N ALA A 35 0.83 -19.44 27.22
CA ALA A 35 0.66 -20.78 26.65
C ALA A 35 -0.76 -21.37 26.83
N PRO A 36 -1.42 -21.26 28.00
CA PRO A 36 -2.82 -21.65 28.16
C PRO A 36 -3.80 -20.86 27.29
N LEU A 37 -3.57 -19.56 27.07
CA LEU A 37 -4.39 -18.72 26.20
C LEU A 37 -4.25 -19.16 24.73
N LEU A 38 -3.03 -19.41 24.27
CA LEU A 38 -2.78 -19.94 22.93
C LEU A 38 -3.44 -21.31 22.72
N LYS A 39 -3.40 -22.17 23.74
CA LYS A 39 -4.09 -23.46 23.67
C LYS A 39 -5.61 -23.30 23.60
N LEU A 40 -6.19 -22.41 24.40
CA LEU A 40 -7.62 -22.13 24.37
C LEU A 40 -8.07 -21.58 23.01
N LEU A 41 -7.24 -20.74 22.39
CA LEU A 41 -7.46 -20.23 21.02
C LEU A 41 -7.40 -21.35 19.97
N LYS A 42 -6.38 -22.23 20.07
CA LYS A 42 -6.15 -23.36 19.15
C LYS A 42 -7.23 -24.43 19.22
N ASP A 43 -7.68 -24.77 20.43
CA ASP A 43 -8.66 -25.84 20.65
C ASP A 43 -10.02 -25.51 19.98
N GLY A 44 -10.33 -24.23 19.76
CA GLY A 44 -11.49 -23.79 18.99
C GLY A 44 -12.84 -24.26 19.55
N ALA A 45 -12.89 -24.61 20.83
CA ALA A 45 -14.03 -25.32 21.43
C ALA A 45 -15.34 -24.51 21.40
N SER A 46 -15.25 -23.18 21.45
CA SER A 46 -16.37 -22.27 21.19
C SER A 46 -15.86 -20.90 20.74
N ALA A 47 -16.72 -20.13 20.06
CA ALA A 47 -16.41 -18.76 19.67
C ALA A 47 -16.13 -17.85 20.88
N GLU A 48 -16.76 -18.13 22.03
CA GLU A 48 -16.53 -17.41 23.29
C GLU A 48 -15.13 -17.71 23.86
N ALA A 49 -14.71 -18.98 23.82
CA ALA A 49 -13.38 -19.38 24.25
C ALA A 49 -12.27 -18.74 23.41
N GLN A 50 -12.45 -18.72 22.09
CA GLN A 50 -11.52 -18.05 21.20
C GLN A 50 -11.51 -16.53 21.42
N MET A 51 -12.68 -15.91 21.64
CA MET A 51 -12.79 -14.48 21.91
C MET A 51 -12.06 -14.09 23.20
N ALA A 52 -12.29 -14.83 24.29
CA ALA A 52 -11.65 -14.59 25.58
C ALA A 52 -10.12 -14.68 25.46
N ALA A 53 -9.63 -15.75 24.81
CA ALA A 53 -8.21 -15.97 24.56
C ALA A 53 -7.60 -14.85 23.69
N ALA A 54 -8.24 -14.52 22.56
CA ALA A 54 -7.76 -13.49 21.64
C ALA A 54 -7.71 -12.10 22.31
N THR A 55 -8.71 -11.77 23.13
CA THR A 55 -8.78 -10.49 23.84
C THR A 55 -7.68 -10.38 24.89
N ALA A 56 -7.43 -11.45 25.65
CA ALA A 56 -6.32 -11.50 26.60
C ALA A 56 -4.97 -11.31 25.90
N LEU A 57 -4.71 -12.05 24.82
CA LEU A 57 -3.48 -11.93 24.03
C LEU A 57 -3.29 -10.50 23.46
N TYR A 58 -4.35 -9.90 22.92
CA TYR A 58 -4.34 -8.53 22.43
C TYR A 58 -4.01 -7.50 23.52
N ASN A 59 -4.61 -7.64 24.70
CA ASN A 59 -4.35 -6.75 25.84
C ASN A 59 -2.95 -6.94 26.42
N LEU A 60 -2.36 -8.13 26.30
CA LEU A 60 -0.98 -8.39 26.71
C LEU A 60 0.04 -7.76 25.75
N GLY A 61 -0.18 -7.77 24.44
CA GLY A 61 0.81 -7.32 23.46
C GLY A 61 0.95 -5.80 23.31
N THR A 62 1.19 -5.05 24.39
CA THR A 62 1.16 -3.56 24.38
C THR A 62 2.48 -2.85 24.11
N ASP A 63 3.61 -3.55 24.20
CA ASP A 63 4.94 -3.04 23.86
C ASP A 63 5.81 -4.11 23.20
N GLN A 64 7.00 -3.72 22.76
CA GLN A 64 7.93 -4.60 22.04
C GLN A 64 8.32 -5.83 22.86
N GLU A 65 8.61 -5.69 24.16
CA GLU A 65 9.00 -6.81 25.03
C GLU A 65 7.86 -7.82 25.16
N LYS A 66 6.63 -7.36 25.40
CA LYS A 66 5.46 -8.26 25.53
C LYS A 66 5.09 -8.94 24.22
N VAL A 67 5.20 -8.23 23.10
CA VAL A 67 5.03 -8.82 21.76
C VAL A 67 6.03 -9.95 21.53
N LYS A 68 7.31 -9.74 21.89
CA LYS A 68 8.33 -10.79 21.82
C LYS A 68 8.01 -11.96 22.74
N SER A 69 7.58 -11.71 23.97
CA SER A 69 7.18 -12.78 24.89
C SER A 69 6.05 -13.63 24.32
N ILE A 70 5.02 -13.00 23.73
CA ILE A 70 3.93 -13.74 23.07
C ILE A 70 4.46 -14.53 21.87
N ALA A 71 5.27 -13.90 21.02
CA ALA A 71 5.80 -14.54 19.81
C ALA A 71 6.79 -15.68 20.10
N SER A 72 7.48 -15.63 21.24
CA SER A 72 8.47 -16.64 21.67
C SER A 72 7.84 -17.96 22.10
N GLU A 73 6.55 -17.97 22.42
CA GLU A 73 5.82 -19.18 22.75
C GLU A 73 5.73 -20.13 21.54
N VAL A 74 5.85 -21.43 21.81
CA VAL A 74 5.93 -22.44 20.75
C VAL A 74 4.68 -22.40 19.87
N SER A 75 4.90 -22.20 18.56
CA SER A 75 3.85 -22.11 17.55
C SER A 75 2.85 -20.96 17.76
N ALA A 76 3.15 -19.96 18.59
CA ALA A 76 2.23 -18.87 18.90
C ALA A 76 1.72 -18.15 17.64
N LEU A 77 2.65 -17.71 16.78
CA LEU A 77 2.32 -17.03 15.53
C LEU A 77 1.50 -17.93 14.61
N SER A 78 1.88 -19.20 14.48
CA SER A 78 1.16 -20.19 13.65
C SER A 78 -0.28 -20.41 14.13
N ILE A 79 -0.49 -20.49 15.46
CA ILE A 79 -1.82 -20.61 16.07
C ILE A 79 -2.67 -19.38 15.77
N VAL A 80 -2.10 -18.18 15.93
CA VAL A 80 -2.79 -16.92 15.63
C VAL A 80 -3.16 -16.84 14.15
N VAL A 81 -2.23 -17.13 13.24
CA VAL A 81 -2.46 -17.11 11.79
C VAL A 81 -3.55 -18.11 11.38
N LYS A 82 -3.51 -19.33 11.92
CA LYS A 82 -4.54 -20.35 11.67
C LYS A 82 -5.91 -19.89 12.18
N ALA A 83 -5.97 -19.36 13.39
CA ALA A 83 -7.21 -18.86 13.99
C ALA A 83 -7.82 -17.70 13.19
N ILE A 84 -7.02 -16.83 12.56
CA ILE A 84 -7.54 -15.80 11.63
C ILE A 84 -8.29 -16.42 10.45
N GLY A 85 -7.85 -17.57 9.92
CA GLY A 85 -8.51 -18.22 8.79
C GLY A 85 -9.78 -19.00 9.15
N GLU A 86 -9.93 -19.42 10.40
CA GLU A 86 -10.93 -20.42 10.81
C GLU A 86 -11.98 -19.91 11.82
N SER A 87 -11.71 -18.80 12.50
CA SER A 87 -12.58 -18.28 13.57
C SER A 87 -13.69 -17.35 13.03
N PRO A 88 -14.77 -17.10 13.80
CA PRO A 88 -15.79 -16.12 13.45
C PRO A 88 -15.25 -14.69 13.32
N MET A 89 -15.90 -13.82 12.54
CA MET A 89 -15.39 -12.47 12.23
C MET A 89 -15.01 -11.66 13.48
N ARG A 90 -15.80 -11.76 14.56
CA ARG A 90 -15.51 -11.05 15.81
C ARG A 90 -14.14 -11.43 16.41
N VAL A 91 -13.77 -12.71 16.34
CA VAL A 91 -12.46 -13.20 16.81
C VAL A 91 -11.37 -12.79 15.82
N GLN A 92 -11.64 -12.92 14.51
CA GLN A 92 -10.70 -12.51 13.46
C GLN A 92 -10.27 -11.06 13.62
N ILE A 93 -11.21 -10.13 13.88
CA ILE A 93 -10.91 -8.71 14.09
C ILE A 93 -9.87 -8.52 15.21
N VAL A 94 -10.07 -9.16 16.36
CA VAL A 94 -9.14 -9.04 17.50
C VAL A 94 -7.77 -9.61 17.17
N LEU A 95 -7.71 -10.77 16.52
CA LEU A 95 -6.45 -11.40 16.12
C LEU A 95 -5.70 -10.62 15.05
N VAL A 96 -6.42 -10.05 14.07
CA VAL A 96 -5.83 -9.20 13.03
C VAL A 96 -5.28 -7.91 13.63
N ASN A 97 -5.96 -7.32 14.61
CA ASN A 97 -5.46 -6.16 15.34
C ASN A 97 -4.24 -6.50 16.22
N LEU A 98 -4.20 -7.70 16.80
CA LEU A 98 -3.00 -8.21 17.47
C LEU A 98 -1.84 -8.34 16.47
N VAL A 99 -2.06 -8.96 15.30
CA VAL A 99 -1.05 -9.08 14.24
C VAL A 99 -0.54 -7.71 13.78
N ALA A 100 -1.44 -6.75 13.55
CA ALA A 100 -1.07 -5.38 13.17
C ALA A 100 -0.17 -4.73 14.22
N ARG A 101 -0.53 -4.87 15.51
CA ARG A 101 0.24 -4.33 16.63
C ARG A 101 1.59 -5.03 16.79
N MET A 102 1.63 -6.35 16.69
CA MET A 102 2.88 -7.12 16.75
C MET A 102 3.84 -6.70 15.64
N ALA A 103 3.33 -6.57 14.41
CA ALA A 103 4.10 -6.10 13.27
C ALA A 103 4.58 -4.66 13.46
N GLU A 104 3.78 -3.78 14.07
CA GLU A 104 4.19 -2.39 14.33
C GLU A 104 5.30 -2.27 15.39
N LEU A 105 5.20 -3.06 16.46
CA LEU A 105 6.08 -2.94 17.63
C LEU A 105 7.42 -3.66 17.49
N ASP A 106 7.51 -4.69 16.66
CA ASP A 106 8.77 -5.43 16.49
C ASP A 106 9.01 -5.90 15.04
N GLU A 107 10.18 -5.57 14.49
CA GLU A 107 10.56 -5.94 13.13
C GLU A 107 10.85 -7.44 12.98
N GLY A 108 11.42 -8.10 14.00
CA GLY A 108 11.67 -9.55 13.97
C GLY A 108 10.36 -10.33 13.91
N VAL A 109 9.42 -10.00 14.80
CA VAL A 109 8.08 -10.60 14.82
C VAL A 109 7.30 -10.27 13.54
N ARG A 110 7.47 -9.07 12.95
CA ARG A 110 6.90 -8.72 11.64
C ARG A 110 7.36 -9.68 10.54
N GLU A 111 8.64 -10.02 10.50
CA GLU A 111 9.21 -10.96 9.54
C GLU A 111 8.74 -12.39 9.81
N ASP A 112 8.69 -12.82 11.07
CA ASP A 112 8.25 -14.17 11.46
C ASP A 112 6.77 -14.40 11.15
N LEU A 113 5.91 -13.39 11.36
CA LEU A 113 4.51 -13.40 10.90
C LEU A 113 4.41 -13.61 9.38
N GLY A 114 5.33 -13.00 8.62
CA GLY A 114 5.51 -13.25 7.21
C GLY A 114 5.83 -14.70 6.88
N ARG A 115 6.77 -15.30 7.61
CA ARG A 115 7.19 -16.70 7.42
C ARG A 115 6.06 -17.68 7.69
N GLU A 116 5.21 -17.37 8.66
CA GLU A 116 3.95 -18.10 8.94
C GLU A 116 2.85 -17.84 7.89
N ASN A 117 3.13 -17.06 6.84
CA ASN A 117 2.22 -16.70 5.75
C ASN A 117 0.95 -15.97 6.19
N VAL A 118 1.04 -15.09 7.20
CA VAL A 118 -0.12 -14.29 7.67
C VAL A 118 -0.77 -13.46 6.55
N THR A 119 -0.02 -13.08 5.52
CA THR A 119 -0.51 -12.25 4.41
C THR A 119 -1.64 -12.93 3.63
N ARG A 120 -1.64 -14.27 3.52
CA ARG A 120 -2.64 -15.02 2.75
C ARG A 120 -4.05 -14.92 3.35
N PRO A 121 -4.30 -15.29 4.62
CA PRO A 121 -5.62 -15.12 5.21
C PRO A 121 -6.05 -13.65 5.26
N LEU A 122 -5.14 -12.70 5.50
CA LEU A 122 -5.47 -11.27 5.47
C LEU A 122 -6.01 -10.82 4.10
N VAL A 123 -5.37 -11.23 3.01
CA VAL A 123 -5.82 -10.90 1.65
C VAL A 123 -7.13 -11.62 1.30
N THR A 124 -7.31 -12.85 1.75
CA THR A 124 -8.58 -13.57 1.58
C THR A 124 -9.73 -12.86 2.29
N LEU A 125 -9.54 -12.43 3.54
CA LEU A 125 -10.56 -11.72 4.32
C LEU A 125 -10.83 -10.32 3.76
N LEU A 126 -9.80 -9.63 3.26
CA LEU A 126 -9.95 -8.35 2.57
C LEU A 126 -10.79 -8.49 1.28
N GLY A 127 -10.65 -9.63 0.58
CA GLY A 127 -11.29 -9.92 -0.70
C GLY A 127 -12.64 -10.61 -0.66
N MET A 128 -13.29 -10.78 0.50
CA MET A 128 -14.49 -11.64 0.69
C MET A 128 -15.74 -11.31 -0.17
N ASP A 129 -15.77 -10.18 -0.89
CA ASP A 129 -16.86 -9.78 -1.82
C ASP A 129 -16.36 -9.46 -3.22
N ILE A 130 -15.07 -9.61 -3.44
CA ILE A 130 -14.44 -9.16 -4.66
C ILE A 130 -14.51 -10.30 -5.65
N VAL A 131 -15.49 -10.24 -6.56
CA VAL A 131 -15.50 -11.10 -7.75
C VAL A 131 -14.29 -10.70 -8.58
N VAL A 132 -13.21 -11.48 -8.49
CA VAL A 132 -12.09 -11.39 -9.41
C VAL A 132 -12.52 -12.15 -10.65
N GLU A 133 -13.05 -11.43 -11.65
CA GLU A 133 -13.20 -12.00 -12.98
C GLU A 133 -11.81 -12.45 -13.45
N GLU A 134 -11.61 -13.77 -13.48
CA GLU A 134 -10.43 -14.35 -14.09
C GLU A 134 -10.57 -14.09 -15.59
N THR A 135 -9.84 -13.10 -16.11
CA THR A 135 -9.72 -12.88 -17.53
C THR A 135 -9.14 -14.16 -18.13
N LYS A 136 -9.99 -14.98 -18.75
CA LYS A 136 -9.56 -16.06 -19.62
C LYS A 136 -8.59 -15.44 -20.63
N THR A 137 -7.34 -15.87 -20.57
CA THR A 137 -6.38 -15.61 -21.64
C THR A 137 -7.00 -16.06 -22.96
N PRO A 138 -6.96 -15.25 -24.04
CA PRO A 138 -7.29 -15.76 -25.36
C PRO A 138 -6.14 -16.68 -25.80
N SER A 139 -6.17 -17.93 -25.36
CA SER A 139 -5.27 -18.97 -25.83
C SER A 139 -5.55 -19.20 -27.31
N GLY A 140 -4.47 -19.19 -28.09
CA GLY A 140 -4.47 -19.21 -29.55
C GLY A 140 -5.33 -20.29 -30.20
N LYS A 141 -5.73 -19.99 -31.44
CA LYS A 141 -6.49 -20.85 -32.34
C LYS A 141 -5.88 -22.26 -32.39
N PRO A 142 -6.64 -23.34 -32.14
CA PRO A 142 -6.16 -24.69 -32.40
C PRO A 142 -6.25 -25.00 -33.90
N THR A 143 -5.09 -25.09 -34.55
CA THR A 143 -4.91 -25.68 -35.88
C THR A 143 -4.81 -27.20 -35.76
N SER A 144 -5.94 -27.91 -35.84
CA SER A 144 -6.01 -29.29 -36.34
C SER A 144 -7.38 -29.89 -36.05
N ILE A 145 -7.97 -30.50 -37.09
CA ILE A 145 -9.25 -31.23 -37.05
C ILE A 145 -9.22 -32.40 -36.06
N HIS A 146 -8.03 -32.87 -35.66
CA HIS A 146 -7.87 -33.96 -34.71
C HIS A 146 -8.19 -33.57 -33.24
N SER A 147 -8.16 -32.28 -32.90
CA SER A 147 -8.48 -31.79 -31.54
C SER A 147 -9.99 -31.71 -31.28
N LEU A 148 -10.83 -31.67 -32.32
CA LEU A 148 -12.29 -31.57 -32.19
C LEU A 148 -12.94 -32.90 -31.78
N VAL A 149 -12.31 -34.04 -32.08
CA VAL A 149 -12.88 -35.37 -31.80
C VAL A 149 -12.54 -35.86 -30.38
N GLN A 150 -11.48 -35.34 -29.74
CA GLN A 150 -11.19 -35.65 -28.33
C GLN A 150 -12.07 -34.86 -27.34
N ILE A 151 -12.53 -33.65 -27.72
CA ILE A 151 -13.46 -32.87 -26.89
C ILE A 151 -14.87 -33.48 -26.91
N ASN A 152 -15.28 -34.10 -28.01
CA ASN A 152 -16.61 -34.73 -28.11
C ASN A 152 -16.73 -36.10 -27.44
N LYS A 153 -15.63 -36.67 -26.92
CA LYS A 153 -15.64 -37.97 -26.20
C LYS A 153 -15.59 -37.81 -24.67
N GLU A 154 -15.36 -36.60 -24.15
CA GLU A 154 -15.48 -36.28 -22.72
C GLU A 154 -16.81 -35.58 -22.35
N VAL A 155 -17.72 -35.37 -23.31
CA VAL A 155 -19.10 -34.86 -23.07
C VAL A 155 -20.08 -35.98 -22.69
N SER A 156 -19.59 -37.21 -22.50
CA SER A 156 -20.42 -38.34 -22.07
C SER A 156 -19.73 -39.16 -20.98
N LYS A 157 -19.42 -38.51 -19.84
CA LYS A 157 -19.41 -39.07 -18.48
C LYS A 157 -18.84 -38.04 -17.49
N LYS A 158 -19.72 -37.22 -16.92
CA LYS A 158 -19.71 -36.69 -15.53
C LYS A 158 -20.81 -35.63 -15.37
N ASN A 159 -22.05 -36.08 -15.19
CA ASN A 159 -23.10 -35.26 -14.58
C ASN A 159 -22.91 -35.32 -13.05
N PHE A 160 -22.22 -34.32 -12.49
CA PHE A 160 -22.41 -33.96 -11.08
C PHE A 160 -23.33 -32.75 -11.04
N HIS A 161 -24.63 -33.00 -10.83
CA HIS A 161 -25.56 -31.96 -10.42
C HIS A 161 -25.30 -31.65 -8.94
N SER A 162 -25.09 -30.38 -8.61
CA SER A 162 -25.35 -29.85 -7.27
C SER A 162 -25.98 -28.49 -7.44
N THR A 163 -27.26 -28.52 -7.80
CA THR A 163 -28.16 -27.39 -7.81
C THR A 163 -28.54 -27.05 -6.37
N SER A 164 -28.33 -25.78 -6.03
CA SER A 164 -28.99 -25.08 -4.95
C SER A 164 -30.52 -25.23 -5.08
N SER A 165 -31.18 -25.72 -4.04
CA SER A 165 -32.63 -25.61 -3.92
C SER A 165 -33.03 -25.21 -2.49
N LEU A 166 -33.64 -24.03 -2.41
CA LEU A 166 -34.56 -23.64 -1.36
C LEU A 166 -35.75 -24.61 -1.34
N SER A 167 -36.15 -25.06 -0.16
CA SER A 167 -37.51 -25.56 0.08
C SER A 167 -37.93 -25.30 1.52
N LEU A 168 -38.82 -24.32 1.69
CA LEU A 168 -39.77 -24.24 2.80
C LEU A 168 -40.87 -25.28 2.55
N TYR A 169 -41.10 -26.19 3.51
CA TYR A 169 -42.45 -26.64 3.89
C TYR A 169 -42.41 -27.15 5.35
N SER A 170 -43.50 -26.84 6.04
CA SER A 170 -43.79 -27.07 7.45
C SER A 170 -44.14 -28.52 7.76
N ASP A 171 -43.69 -29.04 8.91
CA ASP A 171 -44.52 -29.52 10.05
C ASP A 171 -43.81 -30.62 10.88
N GLY A 172 -44.02 -30.62 12.20
CA GLY A 172 -43.73 -31.78 13.07
C GLY A 172 -42.58 -31.68 14.09
N SER A 173 -42.82 -30.95 15.19
CA SER A 173 -42.37 -31.19 16.58
C SER A 173 -41.17 -32.15 16.87
N SER A 174 -40.08 -31.61 17.45
CA SER A 174 -39.51 -32.05 18.75
C SER A 174 -38.19 -31.32 19.09
N ARG A 175 -38.25 -30.50 20.15
CA ARG A 175 -37.21 -30.13 21.13
C ARG A 175 -35.71 -30.27 20.74
N GLY A 176 -35.01 -29.13 20.71
CA GLY A 176 -33.60 -29.06 21.14
C GLY A 176 -32.71 -28.08 20.39
N GLY A 177 -32.37 -26.95 21.02
CA GLY A 177 -31.16 -26.17 20.72
C GLY A 177 -31.20 -25.31 19.46
N ARG A 178 -31.74 -24.09 19.61
CA ARG A 178 -31.62 -23.00 18.64
C ARG A 178 -30.13 -22.61 18.51
N LYS A 179 -29.39 -23.25 17.60
CA LYS A 179 -28.13 -22.69 17.08
C LYS A 179 -28.52 -21.47 16.26
N GLU A 180 -28.55 -20.31 16.91
CA GLU A 180 -28.51 -19.03 16.22
C GLU A 180 -27.29 -19.05 15.32
N ARG A 181 -27.50 -19.27 14.02
CA ARG A 181 -26.54 -18.84 13.02
C ARG A 181 -26.52 -17.33 13.16
N GLU A 182 -25.58 -16.79 13.94
CA GLU A 182 -25.25 -15.37 13.95
C GLU A 182 -24.95 -15.00 12.49
N ALA A 183 -25.94 -14.46 11.77
CA ALA A 183 -25.75 -13.92 10.45
C ALA A 183 -24.85 -12.70 10.63
N GLU A 184 -23.58 -12.83 10.26
CA GLU A 184 -22.58 -11.79 10.47
C GLU A 184 -22.99 -10.51 9.72
N SER A 185 -23.02 -9.37 10.44
CA SER A 185 -23.55 -8.12 9.91
C SER A 185 -22.60 -7.50 8.87
N PRO A 186 -23.13 -6.72 7.90
CA PRO A 186 -22.30 -5.98 6.94
C PRO A 186 -21.29 -5.05 7.64
N ASP A 187 -21.65 -4.49 8.79
CA ASP A 187 -20.76 -3.63 9.60
C ASP A 187 -19.57 -4.40 10.16
N MET A 188 -19.78 -5.65 10.61
CA MET A 188 -18.70 -6.49 11.13
C MET A 188 -17.73 -6.86 10.02
N LYS A 189 -18.26 -7.16 8.83
CA LYS A 189 -17.46 -7.41 7.64
C LYS A 189 -16.63 -6.20 7.24
N HIS A 190 -17.22 -5.01 7.25
CA HIS A 190 -16.50 -3.78 6.93
C HIS A 190 -15.38 -3.50 7.95
N ARG A 191 -15.65 -3.67 9.26
CA ARG A 191 -14.63 -3.55 10.32
C ARG A 191 -13.49 -4.55 10.15
N LEU A 192 -13.79 -5.78 9.75
CA LEU A 192 -12.77 -6.79 9.48
C LEU A 192 -11.89 -6.39 8.29
N LYS A 193 -12.47 -5.85 7.21
CA LYS A 193 -11.71 -5.33 6.06
C LYS A 193 -10.79 -4.18 6.49
N ILE A 194 -11.27 -3.24 7.30
CA ILE A 194 -10.45 -2.15 7.87
C ILE A 194 -9.26 -2.72 8.64
N SER A 195 -9.51 -3.69 9.52
CA SER A 195 -8.47 -4.34 10.34
C SER A 195 -7.44 -5.05 9.45
N CYS A 196 -7.90 -5.77 8.42
CA CYS A 196 -7.00 -6.48 7.49
C CYS A 196 -6.14 -5.51 6.69
N ALA A 197 -6.72 -4.44 6.14
CA ALA A 197 -5.97 -3.42 5.42
C ALA A 197 -4.95 -2.74 6.35
N GLY A 198 -5.34 -2.39 7.57
CA GLY A 198 -4.42 -1.83 8.57
C GLY A 198 -3.26 -2.77 8.91
N ALA A 199 -3.53 -4.06 9.08
CA ALA A 199 -2.48 -5.06 9.31
C ALA A 199 -1.51 -5.17 8.12
N LEU A 200 -2.01 -5.12 6.89
CA LEU A 200 -1.17 -5.14 5.69
C LEU A 200 -0.25 -3.91 5.58
N VAL A 201 -0.71 -2.73 5.99
CA VAL A 201 0.15 -1.53 6.11
C VAL A 201 1.34 -1.83 7.04
N LYS A 202 1.06 -2.34 8.26
CA LYS A 202 2.11 -2.60 9.25
C LYS A 202 3.07 -3.71 8.81
N LEU A 203 2.55 -4.75 8.16
CA LEU A 203 3.36 -5.87 7.67
C LEU A 203 4.27 -5.49 6.50
N SER A 204 3.80 -4.63 5.59
CA SER A 204 4.56 -4.22 4.40
C SER A 204 5.62 -3.15 4.68
N LYS A 205 5.39 -2.29 5.68
CA LYS A 205 6.28 -1.17 6.02
C LYS A 205 7.74 -1.62 6.18
N GLY A 206 8.59 -1.18 5.25
CA GLY A 206 10.03 -1.48 5.24
C GLY A 206 10.41 -2.96 5.05
N SER A 207 9.46 -3.88 4.91
CA SER A 207 9.72 -5.32 4.81
C SER A 207 9.67 -5.80 3.36
N LEU A 208 10.83 -6.15 2.81
CA LEU A 208 10.92 -6.74 1.47
C LEU A 208 10.21 -8.10 1.39
N PHE A 209 10.41 -8.94 2.40
CA PHE A 209 9.86 -10.29 2.43
C PHE A 209 8.32 -10.26 2.44
N ASN A 210 7.73 -9.48 3.35
CA ASN A 210 6.28 -9.35 3.43
C ASN A 210 5.71 -8.66 2.19
N SER A 211 6.40 -7.65 1.65
CA SER A 211 5.95 -6.97 0.41
C SER A 211 5.92 -7.93 -0.78
N ARG A 212 6.91 -8.82 -0.93
CA ARG A 212 6.89 -9.90 -1.93
C ARG A 212 5.70 -10.82 -1.69
N LYS A 213 5.53 -11.33 -0.47
CA LYS A 213 4.41 -12.22 -0.12
C LYS A 213 3.04 -11.60 -0.38
N ILE A 214 2.85 -10.30 -0.12
CA ILE A 214 1.59 -9.60 -0.39
C ILE A 214 1.36 -9.51 -1.90
N THR A 215 2.38 -9.08 -2.66
CA THR A 215 2.26 -8.87 -4.12
C THR A 215 2.16 -10.15 -4.94
N GLU A 216 2.62 -11.29 -4.42
CA GLU A 216 2.43 -12.63 -5.00
C GLU A 216 0.98 -13.13 -4.91
N THR A 217 0.13 -12.50 -4.08
CA THR A 217 -1.29 -12.84 -3.98
C THR A 217 -2.16 -11.97 -4.89
N LYS A 218 -3.50 -12.13 -4.80
CA LYS A 218 -4.48 -11.24 -5.46
C LYS A 218 -4.59 -9.85 -4.79
N ALA A 219 -3.71 -9.51 -3.84
CA ALA A 219 -3.78 -8.29 -3.03
C ALA A 219 -3.89 -7.01 -3.86
N LEU A 220 -3.05 -6.82 -4.89
CA LEU A 220 -3.07 -5.60 -5.71
C LEU A 220 -4.43 -5.41 -6.39
N VAL A 221 -5.05 -6.47 -6.89
CA VAL A 221 -6.38 -6.39 -7.52
C VAL A 221 -7.46 -6.10 -6.46
N CYS A 222 -7.36 -6.69 -5.27
CA CYS A 222 -8.28 -6.43 -4.17
C CYS A 222 -8.18 -4.98 -3.68
N LEU A 223 -6.96 -4.50 -3.42
CA LEU A 223 -6.69 -3.13 -2.99
C LEU A 223 -7.24 -2.12 -4.00
N ALA A 224 -7.02 -2.33 -5.30
CA ALA A 224 -7.54 -1.44 -6.33
C ALA A 224 -9.07 -1.32 -6.29
N LYS A 225 -9.77 -2.46 -6.19
CA LYS A 225 -11.24 -2.47 -6.13
C LYS A 225 -11.79 -1.86 -4.84
N LEU A 226 -11.07 -1.95 -3.73
CA LEU A 226 -11.47 -1.29 -2.48
C LEU A 226 -11.20 0.22 -2.55
N ILE A 227 -10.10 0.66 -3.18
CA ILE A 227 -9.85 2.08 -3.44
C ILE A 227 -10.95 2.70 -4.33
N GLU A 228 -11.53 1.89 -5.23
CA GLU A 228 -12.67 2.27 -6.06
C GLU A 228 -13.99 2.43 -5.30
N LYS A 229 -14.33 1.44 -4.48
CA LYS A 229 -15.71 1.29 -3.97
C LYS A 229 -15.90 1.79 -2.56
N GLU A 230 -14.84 1.80 -1.76
CA GLU A 230 -14.91 2.12 -0.34
C GLU A 230 -14.38 3.53 -0.09
N HIS A 231 -14.82 4.13 1.02
CA HIS A 231 -14.43 5.47 1.44
C HIS A 231 -13.96 5.46 2.90
N GLY A 232 -13.33 6.56 3.32
CA GLY A 232 -12.88 6.74 4.70
C GLY A 232 -11.70 5.84 5.07
N GLU A 233 -11.74 5.24 6.26
CA GLU A 233 -10.60 4.52 6.84
C GLU A 233 -10.15 3.32 5.98
N LEU A 234 -11.09 2.56 5.42
CA LEU A 234 -10.75 1.40 4.57
C LEU A 234 -10.00 1.83 3.30
N GLN A 235 -10.48 2.87 2.64
CA GLN A 235 -9.85 3.42 1.43
C GLN A 235 -8.44 3.93 1.74
N LEU A 236 -8.28 4.68 2.84
CA LEU A 236 -6.99 5.18 3.31
C LEU A 236 -6.02 4.04 3.62
N ASN A 237 -6.44 3.01 4.35
CA ASN A 237 -5.57 1.87 4.67
C ASN A 237 -5.15 1.10 3.41
N CYS A 238 -6.02 1.02 2.39
CA CYS A 238 -5.66 0.43 1.11
C CYS A 238 -4.61 1.26 0.36
N LEU A 239 -4.77 2.59 0.31
CA LEU A 239 -3.77 3.50 -0.29
C LEU A 239 -2.44 3.45 0.46
N MET A 240 -2.47 3.44 1.79
CA MET A 240 -1.28 3.29 2.62
C MET A 240 -0.56 1.97 2.35
N THR A 241 -1.32 0.87 2.16
CA THR A 241 -0.72 -0.44 1.82
C THR A 241 0.00 -0.35 0.46
N VAL A 242 -0.63 0.23 -0.55
CA VAL A 242 -0.01 0.43 -1.87
C VAL A 242 1.23 1.31 -1.76
N MET A 243 1.19 2.37 -0.95
CA MET A 243 2.31 3.26 -0.71
C MET A 243 3.51 2.54 -0.09
N GLU A 244 3.29 1.72 0.94
CA GLU A 244 4.37 0.95 1.57
C GLU A 244 4.97 -0.07 0.58
N LEU A 245 4.13 -0.78 -0.18
CA LEU A 245 4.61 -1.70 -1.23
C LEU A 245 5.42 -0.97 -2.31
N ALA A 246 4.97 0.21 -2.74
CA ALA A 246 5.65 1.04 -3.72
C ALA A 246 6.98 1.59 -3.19
N ALA A 247 7.02 2.02 -1.92
CA ALA A 247 8.25 2.49 -1.27
C ALA A 247 9.30 1.37 -1.16
N VAL A 248 8.88 0.15 -0.82
CA VAL A 248 9.79 -1.01 -0.84
C VAL A 248 10.24 -1.32 -2.28
N ALA A 249 9.35 -1.25 -3.27
CA ALA A 249 9.70 -1.45 -4.67
C ALA A 249 10.67 -0.38 -5.22
N GLU A 250 10.66 0.84 -4.67
CA GLU A 250 11.65 1.87 -5.03
C GLU A 250 13.08 1.42 -4.68
N LEU A 251 13.26 0.88 -3.46
CA LEU A 251 14.55 0.41 -2.94
C LEU A 251 15.00 -0.91 -3.57
N TYR A 252 14.07 -1.80 -3.94
CA TYR A 252 14.37 -3.16 -4.41
C TYR A 252 13.90 -3.39 -5.86
N PRO A 253 14.81 -3.32 -6.86
CA PRO A 253 14.47 -3.47 -8.28
C PRO A 253 13.75 -4.78 -8.63
N ASP A 254 14.09 -5.90 -7.98
CA ASP A 254 13.46 -7.19 -8.27
C ASP A 254 11.96 -7.19 -7.97
N LEU A 255 11.57 -6.66 -6.79
CA LEU A 255 10.17 -6.54 -6.41
C LEU A 255 9.44 -5.62 -7.39
N ARG A 256 10.08 -4.51 -7.75
CA ARG A 256 9.53 -3.55 -8.72
C ARG A 256 9.25 -4.18 -10.08
N GLN A 257 10.17 -4.98 -10.60
CA GLN A 257 10.03 -5.64 -11.90
C GLN A 257 8.98 -6.75 -11.93
N VAL A 258 8.74 -7.40 -10.78
CA VAL A 258 7.75 -8.48 -10.67
C VAL A 258 6.35 -7.93 -10.36
N ALA A 259 6.22 -7.15 -9.28
CA ALA A 259 4.92 -6.70 -8.75
C ALA A 259 4.31 -5.54 -9.56
N PHE A 260 5.15 -4.61 -10.02
CA PHE A 260 4.71 -3.35 -10.66
C PHE A 260 5.14 -3.27 -12.14
N LYS A 261 5.22 -4.42 -12.81
CA LYS A 261 5.50 -4.47 -14.25
C LYS A 261 4.40 -3.73 -15.01
N PRO A 262 4.72 -2.76 -15.90
CA PRO A 262 3.71 -1.94 -16.60
C PRO A 262 2.65 -2.74 -17.38
N ASN A 263 3.04 -3.90 -17.91
CA ASN A 263 2.14 -4.77 -18.69
C ASN A 263 1.31 -5.72 -17.82
N SER A 264 1.52 -5.73 -16.50
CA SER A 264 0.76 -6.58 -15.58
C SER A 264 -0.65 -6.03 -15.38
N PRO A 265 -1.71 -6.84 -15.55
CA PRO A 265 -3.08 -6.40 -15.29
C PRO A 265 -3.26 -5.84 -13.89
N ALA A 266 -2.64 -6.46 -12.88
CA ALA A 266 -2.76 -6.02 -11.48
C ALA A 266 -2.09 -4.65 -11.25
N ALA A 267 -0.91 -4.42 -11.83
CA ALA A 267 -0.20 -3.16 -11.72
C ALA A 267 -0.94 -2.03 -12.45
N ARG A 268 -1.50 -2.32 -13.63
CA ARG A 268 -2.29 -1.35 -14.41
C ARG A 268 -3.55 -0.93 -13.67
N VAL A 269 -4.31 -1.89 -13.14
CA VAL A 269 -5.54 -1.57 -12.40
C VAL A 269 -5.21 -0.71 -11.17
N ILE A 270 -4.17 -1.03 -10.40
CA ILE A 270 -3.73 -0.16 -9.29
C ILE A 270 -3.35 1.24 -9.78
N LEU A 271 -2.57 1.35 -10.85
CA LEU A 271 -2.20 2.65 -11.42
C LEU A 271 -3.42 3.47 -11.82
N ASP A 272 -4.40 2.85 -12.51
CA ASP A 272 -5.63 3.52 -12.92
C ASP A 272 -6.39 4.07 -11.70
N GLN A 273 -6.42 3.32 -10.59
CA GLN A 273 -7.04 3.79 -9.34
C GLN A 273 -6.26 4.94 -8.68
N LEU A 274 -4.92 4.88 -8.66
CA LEU A 274 -4.09 5.98 -8.14
C LEU A 274 -4.28 7.24 -9.00
N LEU A 275 -4.36 7.09 -10.32
CA LEU A 275 -4.65 8.20 -11.24
C LEU A 275 -6.07 8.74 -11.07
N ARG A 276 -7.05 7.91 -10.72
CA ARG A 276 -8.39 8.41 -10.39
C ARG A 276 -8.35 9.26 -9.11
N VAL A 277 -7.75 8.73 -8.04
CA VAL A 277 -7.66 9.42 -6.74
C VAL A 277 -6.96 10.78 -6.87
N ILE A 278 -5.82 10.87 -7.57
CA ILE A 278 -5.10 12.14 -7.74
C ILE A 278 -5.88 13.20 -8.54
N ASN A 279 -6.84 12.79 -9.37
CA ASN A 279 -7.63 13.69 -10.20
C ASN A 279 -8.97 14.09 -9.54
N GLU A 280 -9.58 13.19 -8.77
CA GLU A 280 -10.93 13.37 -8.24
C GLU A 280 -10.95 13.78 -6.76
N GLU A 281 -9.96 13.34 -5.97
CA GLU A 281 -9.91 13.62 -4.54
C GLU A 281 -9.17 14.92 -4.22
N ASN A 282 -9.57 15.59 -3.13
CA ASN A 282 -8.91 16.81 -2.64
C ASN A 282 -8.35 16.66 -1.21
N SER A 283 -8.59 15.52 -0.56
CA SER A 283 -8.14 15.28 0.81
C SER A 283 -6.62 15.02 0.84
N PRO A 284 -5.82 15.80 1.60
CA PRO A 284 -4.39 15.55 1.75
C PRO A 284 -4.09 14.13 2.25
N GLN A 285 -4.97 13.56 3.09
CA GLN A 285 -4.81 12.21 3.62
C GLN A 285 -4.84 11.13 2.53
N LEU A 286 -5.58 11.34 1.44
CA LEU A 286 -5.66 10.41 0.31
C LEU A 286 -4.61 10.75 -0.76
N LEU A 287 -4.39 12.06 -1.01
CA LEU A 287 -3.48 12.52 -2.04
C LEU A 287 -2.01 12.23 -1.72
N ILE A 288 -1.56 12.45 -0.48
CA ILE A 288 -0.16 12.21 -0.09
C ILE A 288 0.27 10.75 -0.33
N PRO A 289 -0.42 9.71 0.20
CA PRO A 289 -0.03 8.33 -0.07
C PRO A 289 -0.15 7.96 -1.55
N THR A 290 -1.11 8.54 -2.29
CA THR A 290 -1.28 8.33 -3.73
C THR A 290 -0.10 8.87 -4.53
N ILE A 291 0.25 10.15 -4.32
CA ILE A 291 1.36 10.82 -5.00
C ILE A 291 2.67 10.13 -4.66
N LYS A 292 2.89 9.78 -3.38
CA LYS A 292 4.08 9.06 -2.94
C LYS A 292 4.19 7.68 -3.57
N SER A 293 3.07 6.96 -3.70
CA SER A 293 3.03 5.66 -4.42
C SER A 293 3.49 5.81 -5.86
N ILE A 294 2.91 6.78 -6.59
CA ILE A 294 3.26 7.05 -7.98
C ILE A 294 4.74 7.43 -8.13
N GLY A 295 5.23 8.35 -7.28
CA GLY A 295 6.62 8.79 -7.30
C GLY A 295 7.61 7.66 -7.00
N SER A 296 7.30 6.79 -6.04
CA SER A 296 8.15 5.63 -5.69
C SER A 296 8.24 4.61 -6.84
N LEU A 297 7.22 4.58 -7.70
CA LEU A 297 7.20 3.78 -8.93
C LEU A 297 7.75 4.51 -10.15
N ALA A 298 8.31 5.73 -10.05
CA ALA A 298 8.75 6.52 -11.20
C ALA A 298 9.69 5.77 -12.18
N ARG A 299 10.47 4.81 -11.69
CA ARG A 299 11.41 4.00 -12.49
C ARG A 299 10.76 2.79 -13.18
N THR A 300 9.46 2.52 -12.95
CA THR A 300 8.73 1.46 -13.67
C THR A 300 8.13 1.95 -14.97
N PHE A 301 7.80 3.24 -15.05
CA PHE A 301 7.01 3.75 -16.16
C PHE A 301 7.89 3.96 -17.41
N PRO A 302 7.47 3.42 -18.57
CA PRO A 302 8.16 3.68 -19.82
C PRO A 302 7.93 5.14 -20.25
N ALA A 303 8.85 5.69 -21.06
CA ALA A 303 8.72 7.07 -21.58
C ALA A 303 7.39 7.37 -22.29
N LYS A 304 6.71 6.34 -22.82
CA LYS A 304 5.39 6.48 -23.48
C LYS A 304 4.23 6.71 -22.50
N GLU A 305 4.40 6.41 -21.22
CA GLU A 305 3.35 6.53 -20.21
C GLU A 305 3.43 7.90 -19.51
N THR A 306 3.09 8.95 -20.27
CA THR A 306 3.14 10.35 -19.78
C THR A 306 1.86 10.79 -19.08
N ARG A 307 0.79 9.98 -19.12
CA ARG A 307 -0.53 10.30 -18.50
C ARG A 307 -0.43 10.54 -16.99
N ILE A 308 0.63 10.05 -16.36
CA ILE A 308 0.90 10.16 -14.94
C ILE A 308 1.41 11.55 -14.54
N LEU A 309 2.12 12.23 -15.45
CA LEU A 309 2.84 13.46 -15.13
C LEU A 309 1.91 14.67 -15.03
N GLY A 310 0.91 14.77 -15.90
CA GLY A 310 -0.06 15.88 -15.88
C GLY A 310 -0.82 16.03 -14.55
N PRO A 311 -1.39 14.94 -14.00
CA PRO A 311 -2.01 14.97 -12.67
C PRO A 311 -1.03 15.39 -11.56
N LEU A 312 0.19 14.84 -11.54
CA LEU A 312 1.22 15.23 -10.56
C LEU A 312 1.59 16.72 -10.67
N VAL A 313 1.75 17.23 -11.89
CA VAL A 313 2.03 18.65 -12.15
C VAL A 313 0.89 19.54 -11.66
N THR A 314 -0.36 19.11 -11.81
CA THR A 314 -1.51 19.85 -11.28
C THR A 314 -1.44 20.00 -9.77
N GLN A 315 -0.98 18.95 -9.06
CA GLN A 315 -0.85 18.94 -7.60
C GLN A 315 0.26 19.85 -7.06
N LEU A 316 1.21 20.32 -7.88
CA LEU A 316 2.17 21.38 -7.48
C LEU A 316 1.47 22.69 -7.09
N GLY A 317 0.26 22.93 -7.61
CA GLY A 317 -0.55 24.10 -7.28
C GLY A 317 -1.59 23.86 -6.18
N HIS A 318 -1.50 22.76 -5.44
CA HIS A 318 -2.48 22.41 -4.42
C HIS A 318 -2.44 23.37 -3.21
N LYS A 319 -3.58 23.56 -2.54
CA LYS A 319 -3.71 24.49 -1.39
C LYS A 319 -2.90 24.04 -0.17
N SER A 320 -2.81 22.74 0.05
CA SER A 320 -1.96 22.16 1.08
C SER A 320 -0.52 22.11 0.59
N ALA A 321 0.38 22.74 1.34
CA ALA A 321 1.80 22.76 1.03
C ALA A 321 2.43 21.36 1.10
N ASP A 322 1.89 20.46 1.93
CA ASP A 322 2.40 19.08 2.06
C ASP A 322 2.11 18.28 0.78
N VAL A 323 0.92 18.44 0.20
CA VAL A 323 0.56 17.81 -1.09
C VAL A 323 1.43 18.36 -2.22
N ALA A 324 1.65 19.68 -2.25
CA ALA A 324 2.47 20.32 -3.27
C ALA A 324 3.95 19.88 -3.17
N THR A 325 4.50 19.80 -1.96
CA THR A 325 5.86 19.29 -1.72
C THR A 325 5.97 17.81 -2.06
N GLU A 326 4.99 16.97 -1.72
CA GLU A 326 4.99 15.55 -2.11
C GLU A 326 4.90 15.38 -3.64
N ALA A 327 4.13 16.23 -4.33
CA ALA A 327 4.08 16.26 -5.79
C ALA A 327 5.45 16.63 -6.39
N ALA A 328 6.16 17.61 -5.80
CA ALA A 328 7.51 17.97 -6.21
C ALA A 328 8.50 16.81 -5.98
N ILE A 329 8.40 16.10 -4.85
CA ILE A 329 9.20 14.89 -4.57
C ILE A 329 8.94 13.82 -5.63
N ALA A 330 7.67 13.51 -5.90
CA ALA A 330 7.29 12.50 -6.87
C ALA A 330 7.81 12.84 -8.27
N LEU A 331 7.57 14.06 -8.76
CA LEU A 331 8.10 14.53 -10.05
C LEU A 331 9.63 14.52 -10.08
N GLY A 332 10.28 14.88 -8.97
CA GLY A 332 11.73 14.80 -8.80
C GLY A 332 12.26 13.39 -9.09
N LYS A 333 11.56 12.34 -8.67
CA LYS A 333 11.93 10.94 -8.96
C LYS A 333 11.77 10.55 -10.45
N PHE A 334 10.86 11.20 -11.18
CA PHE A 334 10.72 10.98 -12.64
C PHE A 334 11.87 11.61 -13.43
N VAL A 335 12.40 12.75 -12.96
CA VAL A 335 13.49 13.49 -13.61
C VAL A 335 14.86 13.28 -12.95
N ALA A 336 14.93 12.41 -11.95
CA ALA A 336 16.16 12.06 -11.27
C ALA A 336 17.18 11.51 -12.27
N LEU A 337 18.47 11.80 -12.07
CA LEU A 337 19.55 11.41 -12.98
C LEU A 337 19.67 9.88 -13.13
N GLU A 338 19.22 9.13 -12.13
CA GLU A 338 19.20 7.66 -12.14
C GLU A 338 18.02 7.07 -12.92
N ASN A 339 17.05 7.90 -13.33
CA ASN A 339 15.91 7.46 -14.12
C ASN A 339 16.27 7.48 -15.62
N PHE A 340 16.16 6.33 -16.28
CA PHE A 340 16.53 6.17 -17.69
C PHE A 340 15.72 7.09 -18.62
N ASN A 341 14.47 7.39 -18.26
CA ASN A 341 13.56 8.21 -19.07
C ASN A 341 13.51 9.69 -18.61
N CYS A 342 14.49 10.14 -17.80
CA CYS A 342 14.47 11.46 -17.17
C CYS A 342 14.28 12.63 -18.14
N VAL A 343 14.90 12.59 -19.33
CA VAL A 343 14.76 13.65 -20.35
C VAL A 343 13.34 13.70 -20.92
N GLU A 344 12.77 12.55 -21.30
CA GLU A 344 11.42 12.48 -21.85
C GLU A 344 10.36 12.87 -20.81
N HIS A 345 10.53 12.43 -19.55
CA HIS A 345 9.68 12.88 -18.45
C HIS A 345 9.82 14.38 -18.19
N SER A 346 11.02 14.95 -18.29
CA SER A 346 11.24 16.39 -18.12
C SER A 346 10.49 17.20 -19.19
N LYS A 347 10.53 16.77 -20.46
CA LYS A 347 9.76 17.39 -21.54
C LYS A 347 8.26 17.35 -21.25
N ALA A 348 7.73 16.18 -20.89
CA ALA A 348 6.32 16.00 -20.57
C ALA A 348 5.86 16.85 -19.36
N ILE A 349 6.72 17.05 -18.36
CA ILE A 349 6.45 17.96 -17.23
C ILE A 349 6.33 19.41 -17.70
N ILE A 350 7.21 19.84 -18.61
CA ILE A 350 7.16 21.20 -19.17
C ILE A 350 5.88 21.38 -20.00
N GLU A 351 5.55 20.43 -20.86
CA GLU A 351 4.32 20.43 -21.68
C GLU A 351 3.06 20.49 -20.82
N ALA A 352 3.07 19.86 -19.65
CA ALA A 352 1.98 19.92 -18.67
C ALA A 352 1.90 21.24 -17.87
N ASN A 353 2.67 22.27 -18.23
CA ASN A 353 2.81 23.54 -17.51
C ASN A 353 3.41 23.39 -16.10
N GLY A 354 4.39 22.49 -15.94
CA GLY A 354 5.07 22.26 -14.67
C GLY A 354 5.92 23.45 -14.19
N VAL A 355 6.62 24.12 -15.10
CA VAL A 355 7.56 25.20 -14.74
C VAL A 355 6.83 26.39 -14.06
N PRO A 356 5.76 26.97 -14.63
CA PRO A 356 5.06 28.07 -13.96
C PRO A 356 4.52 27.69 -12.57
N ARG A 357 3.97 26.48 -12.42
CA ARG A 357 3.43 25.99 -11.14
C ARG A 357 4.52 25.82 -10.09
N LEU A 358 5.65 25.21 -10.47
CA LEU A 358 6.81 25.05 -9.61
C LEU A 358 7.38 26.40 -9.16
N MET A 359 7.44 27.37 -10.07
CA MET A 359 7.99 28.70 -9.78
C MET A 359 7.08 29.50 -8.83
N ASN A 360 5.76 29.35 -8.96
CA ASN A 360 4.82 29.92 -8.00
C ASN A 360 5.00 29.33 -6.60
N LEU A 361 5.22 28.02 -6.50
CA LEU A 361 5.46 27.33 -5.24
C LEU A 361 6.80 27.74 -4.58
N LEU A 362 7.84 27.97 -5.38
CA LEU A 362 9.13 28.49 -4.90
C LEU A 362 9.04 29.94 -4.40
N LYS A 363 8.17 30.76 -5.01
CA LYS A 363 7.96 32.17 -4.63
C LYS A 363 7.03 32.36 -3.43
N SER A 364 6.06 31.46 -3.24
CA SER A 364 5.06 31.57 -2.18
C SER A 364 5.60 31.23 -0.78
N ASN A 365 6.82 30.70 -0.68
CA ASN A 365 7.47 30.36 0.57
C ASN A 365 8.66 31.29 0.82
N ASP A 366 8.78 31.83 2.05
CA ASP A 366 9.89 32.72 2.46
C ASP A 366 11.28 32.08 2.31
N ARG A 367 11.35 30.74 2.19
CA ARG A 367 12.57 30.00 1.89
C ARG A 367 12.31 28.96 0.81
N PRO A 368 13.22 28.81 -0.19
CA PRO A 368 13.12 27.75 -1.17
C PRO A 368 13.20 26.40 -0.44
N ARG A 369 12.19 25.56 -0.65
CA ARG A 369 12.14 24.21 -0.10
C ARG A 369 13.04 23.28 -0.92
N LYS A 370 13.70 22.35 -0.23
CA LYS A 370 14.74 21.48 -0.80
C LYS A 370 14.27 20.73 -2.06
N HIS A 371 13.07 20.16 -2.03
CA HIS A 371 12.58 19.25 -3.08
C HIS A 371 12.18 19.99 -4.36
N GLU A 372 11.56 21.15 -4.22
CA GLU A 372 11.17 22.05 -5.29
C GLU A 372 12.40 22.61 -6.01
N PHE A 373 13.44 22.95 -5.23
CA PHE A 373 14.74 23.37 -5.78
C PHE A 373 15.43 22.25 -6.55
N ILE A 374 15.43 21.02 -6.01
CA ILE A 374 15.97 19.84 -6.70
C ILE A 374 15.23 19.61 -8.03
N LEU A 375 13.89 19.67 -8.03
CA LEU A 375 13.09 19.50 -9.24
C LEU A 375 13.45 20.54 -10.30
N LEU A 376 13.58 21.82 -9.91
CA LEU A 376 13.96 22.88 -10.85
C LEU A 376 15.37 22.65 -11.43
N CYS A 377 16.34 22.25 -10.60
CA CYS A 377 17.69 21.93 -11.05
C CYS A 377 17.71 20.75 -12.03
N CYS A 378 16.96 19.68 -11.73
CA CYS A 378 16.88 18.52 -12.63
C CYS A 378 16.25 18.89 -13.98
N LEU A 379 15.16 19.67 -13.99
CA LEU A 379 14.57 20.15 -15.24
C LEU A 379 15.56 21.01 -16.04
N ALA A 380 16.29 21.90 -15.37
CA ALA A 380 17.32 22.72 -16.01
C ALA A 380 18.46 21.88 -16.63
N ILE A 381 18.88 20.80 -15.97
CA ILE A 381 19.94 19.91 -16.49
C ILE A 381 19.46 19.18 -17.76
N HIS A 382 18.23 18.68 -17.77
CA HIS A 382 17.74 17.80 -18.85
C HIS A 382 17.18 18.56 -20.06
N VAL A 383 16.56 19.71 -19.82
CA VAL A 383 15.81 20.48 -20.83
C VAL A 383 16.08 21.99 -20.70
N GLY A 384 17.34 22.35 -20.42
CA GLY A 384 17.78 23.73 -20.19
C GLY A 384 17.56 24.70 -21.36
N ASN A 385 17.40 24.18 -22.58
CA ASN A 385 17.05 24.96 -23.78
C ASN A 385 15.55 25.27 -23.91
N SER A 386 14.73 24.86 -22.94
CA SER A 386 13.28 25.06 -23.01
C SER A 386 12.90 26.54 -22.83
N PRO A 387 12.06 27.11 -23.70
CA PRO A 387 11.61 28.50 -23.56
C PRO A 387 10.82 28.73 -22.27
N ALA A 388 10.20 27.69 -21.72
CA ALA A 388 9.46 27.80 -20.46
C ALA A 388 10.37 28.13 -19.27
N LEU A 389 11.60 27.57 -19.24
CA LEU A 389 12.58 27.85 -18.18
C LEU A 389 13.18 29.25 -18.32
N GLU A 390 13.41 29.68 -19.55
CA GLU A 390 13.89 31.04 -19.86
C GLU A 390 12.85 32.10 -19.46
N GLN A 391 11.60 31.95 -19.90
CA GLN A 391 10.50 32.85 -19.57
C GLN A 391 10.26 32.95 -18.06
N ALA A 392 10.42 31.83 -17.35
CA ALA A 392 10.29 31.80 -15.90
C ALA A 392 11.51 32.38 -15.16
N ARG A 393 12.60 32.72 -15.86
CA ARG A 393 13.88 33.17 -15.31
C ARG A 393 14.50 32.17 -14.33
N ALA A 394 14.47 30.88 -14.70
CA ALA A 394 14.94 29.78 -13.86
C ALA A 394 16.37 29.99 -13.32
N LEU A 395 17.30 30.49 -14.15
CA LEU A 395 18.69 30.76 -13.74
C LEU A 395 18.76 31.70 -12.54
N SER A 396 18.07 32.85 -12.62
CA SER A 396 18.07 33.85 -11.54
C SER A 396 17.50 33.33 -10.22
N VAL A 397 16.50 32.43 -10.31
CA VAL A 397 15.89 31.79 -9.14
C VAL A 397 16.85 30.79 -8.52
N ILE A 398 17.55 30.00 -9.34
CA ILE A 398 18.55 29.05 -8.86
C ILE A 398 19.70 29.79 -8.18
N GLU A 399 20.28 30.81 -8.80
CA GLU A 399 21.39 31.59 -8.23
C GLU A 399 21.01 32.30 -6.93
N GLY A 400 19.80 32.91 -6.90
CA GLY A 400 19.29 33.58 -5.70
C GLY A 400 19.04 32.62 -4.53
N ALA A 401 18.54 31.42 -4.82
CA ALA A 401 18.27 30.38 -3.82
C ALA A 401 19.53 29.60 -3.40
N ALA A 402 20.54 29.49 -4.27
CA ALA A 402 21.70 28.62 -4.09
C ALA A 402 22.44 28.88 -2.78
N ARG A 403 22.67 30.14 -2.41
CA ARG A 403 23.41 30.48 -1.17
C ARG A 403 22.75 29.89 0.07
N SER A 404 21.43 30.09 0.20
CA SER A 404 20.66 29.59 1.34
C SER A 404 20.56 28.06 1.31
N MET A 405 20.28 27.49 0.13
CA MET A 405 20.12 26.05 -0.05
C MET A 405 21.41 25.28 0.26
N LEU A 406 22.55 25.74 -0.29
CA LEU A 406 23.85 25.08 -0.12
C LEU A 406 24.42 25.24 1.29
N ALA A 407 23.98 26.25 2.05
CA ALA A 407 24.35 26.37 3.46
C ALA A 407 23.72 25.27 4.32
N HIS A 408 22.51 24.81 3.97
CA HIS A 408 21.78 23.77 4.71
C HIS A 408 21.94 22.38 4.08
N HIS A 409 22.22 22.32 2.77
CA HIS A 409 22.30 21.10 1.96
C HIS A 409 23.54 21.13 1.04
N PRO A 410 24.75 20.95 1.60
CA PRO A 410 25.99 21.00 0.82
C PRO A 410 26.07 19.92 -0.27
N GLU A 411 25.33 18.81 -0.12
CA GLU A 411 25.24 17.73 -1.10
C GLU A 411 24.67 18.17 -2.46
N LEU A 412 23.93 19.28 -2.51
CA LEU A 412 23.30 19.78 -3.74
C LEU A 412 24.23 20.64 -4.60
N ARG A 413 25.48 20.86 -4.17
CA ARG A 413 26.43 21.75 -4.86
C ARG A 413 26.69 21.33 -6.30
N GLU A 414 26.93 20.04 -6.52
CA GLU A 414 27.22 19.53 -7.87
C GLU A 414 25.99 19.62 -8.77
N LEU A 415 24.80 19.30 -8.24
CA LEU A 415 23.54 19.41 -8.97
C LEU A 415 23.27 20.87 -9.38
N CYS A 416 23.47 21.80 -8.46
CA CYS A 416 23.29 23.23 -8.71
C CYS A 416 24.26 23.76 -9.77
N ALA A 417 25.55 23.39 -9.68
CA ALA A 417 26.55 23.80 -10.65
C ALA A 417 26.18 23.35 -12.07
N LYS A 418 25.84 22.05 -12.23
CA LYS A 418 25.39 21.51 -13.53
C LYS A 418 24.15 22.22 -14.07
N ALA A 419 23.19 22.55 -13.22
CA ALA A 419 21.97 23.24 -13.63
C ALA A 419 22.25 24.69 -14.09
N VAL A 420 23.11 25.41 -13.37
CA VAL A 420 23.56 26.77 -13.74
C VAL A 420 24.29 26.73 -15.08
N ASP A 421 25.29 25.84 -15.20
CA ASP A 421 26.09 25.72 -16.42
C ASP A 421 25.21 25.46 -17.66
N GLN A 422 24.25 24.53 -17.56
CA GLN A 422 23.32 24.24 -18.66
C GLN A 422 22.47 25.44 -19.05
N LEU A 423 21.90 26.18 -18.08
CA LEU A 423 21.07 27.35 -18.39
C LEU A 423 21.90 28.50 -18.98
N THR A 424 23.13 28.71 -18.50
CA THR A 424 24.02 29.76 -19.00
C THR A 424 24.42 29.51 -20.46
N LEU A 425 24.68 28.25 -20.84
CA LEU A 425 25.04 27.88 -22.22
C LEU A 425 23.97 28.32 -23.23
N TYR A 426 22.69 28.12 -22.90
CA TYR A 426 21.59 28.45 -23.82
C TYR A 426 21.18 29.93 -23.79
N GLN A 427 21.38 30.63 -22.67
CA GLN A 427 21.19 32.09 -22.62
C GLN A 427 22.27 32.84 -23.44
N ALA A 428 23.52 32.36 -23.42
CA ALA A 428 24.59 32.93 -24.26
C ALA A 428 24.32 32.75 -25.76
N GLY A 429 23.74 31.61 -26.18
CA GLY A 429 23.36 31.34 -27.57
C GLY A 429 22.18 32.17 -28.09
N ALA A 430 21.21 32.52 -27.23
CA ALA A 430 20.09 33.40 -27.60
C ALA A 430 20.57 34.83 -27.90
N HIS A 431 21.59 35.31 -27.18
CA HIS A 431 22.20 36.63 -27.43
C HIS A 431 23.03 36.70 -28.72
N THR A 432 23.51 35.58 -29.26
CA THR A 432 24.21 35.56 -30.56
C THR A 432 23.25 35.51 -31.75
N HIS A 433 22.08 34.89 -31.63
CA HIS A 433 21.11 34.82 -32.72
C HIS A 433 20.31 36.12 -32.93
N HIS A 434 20.12 36.93 -31.89
CA HIS A 434 19.50 38.26 -32.04
C HIS A 434 20.44 39.34 -32.62
N LYS A 435 21.74 39.07 -32.74
CA LYS A 435 22.71 40.05 -33.29
C LYS A 435 22.95 39.92 -34.81
N HIS A 436 22.40 38.90 -35.48
CA HIS A 436 22.63 38.68 -36.91
C HIS A 436 21.43 38.93 -37.83
N SER A 437 20.32 39.45 -37.30
CA SER A 437 19.18 39.87 -38.12
C SER A 437 18.96 41.38 -38.00
N TYR A 438 19.90 42.18 -38.49
CA TYR A 438 19.76 43.59 -38.91
C TYR A 438 21.05 43.91 -39.68
N VAL A 439 21.07 43.84 -41.02
CA VAL A 439 20.93 44.96 -42.00
C VAL A 439 21.79 44.54 -43.21
N PRO A 440 21.51 44.97 -44.45
CA PRO A 440 20.68 46.13 -44.81
C PRO A 440 19.32 45.84 -45.43
#